data_AF-A0A5J5DZ44-F1
#
_entry.id   AF-A0A5J5DZ44-F1
#
_cell.length_a   1.000
_cell.length_b   1.000
_cell.length_c   1.000
_cell.angle_alpha   90.00
_cell.angle_beta   90.00
_cell.angle_gamma   90.00
#
_symmetry.space_group_name_H-M   'P 1'
#
loop_
_entity.id
_entity.type
_entity.pdbx_description
1 polymer ?
#
loop_
_entity_poly.entity_id
_entity_poly.type
_entity_poly.pdbx_seq_one_letter_code
_entity_poly.pdbx_strand_id
1 'polypeptide(L)'
;MTTKPAEKGNTITIRKMSDENIAALKQAAAENNRSMEAQARSVLEDYLAQYVSRRILSNADLVQEMWKLLDGEGLGPDEDLVPPRDKYMRPVDLGE
;
A
#
# COMPACT_ATOMS: atom_id res chain seq x y z
N MET A 1 -7.69 -1.54 39.55
CA MET A 1 -7.97 -0.49 38.54
C MET A 1 -6.71 -0.29 37.73
N THR A 2 -6.57 -0.99 36.61
CA THR A 2 -5.42 -0.88 35.71
C THR A 2 -5.72 0.22 34.69
N THR A 3 -5.07 1.37 34.83
CA THR A 3 -5.14 2.44 33.83
C THR A 3 -4.39 1.97 32.58
N LYS A 4 -5.16 1.72 31.51
CA LYS A 4 -4.66 1.47 30.16
C LYS A 4 -3.69 2.61 29.79
N PRO A 5 -2.46 2.33 29.32
CA PRO A 5 -1.54 3.39 28.93
C PRO A 5 -2.16 4.22 27.81
N ALA A 6 -2.18 5.53 27.96
CA ALA A 6 -2.62 6.45 26.92
C ALA A 6 -1.71 6.26 25.70
N GLU A 7 -2.26 5.67 24.63
CA GLU A 7 -1.61 5.65 23.32
C GLU A 7 -1.24 7.10 22.97
N LYS A 8 0.04 7.35 22.72
CA LYS A 8 0.50 8.65 22.20
C LYS A 8 -0.15 8.84 20.83
N GLY A 9 -1.30 9.51 20.79
CA GLY A 9 -1.96 9.88 19.55
C GLY A 9 -1.05 10.79 18.74
N ASN A 10 -0.78 10.42 17.49
CA ASN A 10 -0.08 11.28 16.56
C ASN A 10 -1.01 12.47 16.22
N THR A 11 -0.69 13.64 16.76
CA THR A 11 -1.43 14.88 16.47
C THR A 11 -0.77 15.60 15.30
N ILE A 12 -1.55 15.92 14.28
CA ILE A 12 -1.10 16.70 13.11
C ILE A 12 -1.77 18.08 13.17
N THR A 13 -0.98 19.15 13.06
CA THR A 13 -1.51 20.52 12.98
C THR A 13 -1.38 21.04 11.55
N ILE A 14 -2.52 21.30 10.91
CA ILE A 14 -2.56 21.91 9.58
C ILE A 14 -2.75 23.42 9.76
N ARG A 15 -1.81 24.21 9.24
CA ARG A 15 -1.86 25.68 9.29
C ARG A 15 -2.12 26.24 7.89
N LYS A 16 -2.67 27.46 7.83
CA LYS A 16 -2.96 28.19 6.57
C LYS A 16 -3.96 27.47 5.64
N MET A 17 -5.00 26.86 6.20
CA MET A 17 -6.16 26.48 5.37
C MET A 17 -6.92 27.74 4.94
N SER A 18 -7.45 27.72 3.71
CA SER A 18 -8.40 28.74 3.26
C SER A 18 -9.69 28.67 4.08
N ASP A 19 -10.31 29.82 4.30
CA ASP A 19 -11.57 29.91 5.06
C ASP A 19 -12.70 29.10 4.40
N GLU A 20 -12.71 29.03 3.06
CA GLU A 20 -13.62 28.19 2.28
C GLU A 20 -13.50 26.71 2.65
N ASN A 21 -12.28 26.18 2.74
CA ASN A 21 -12.04 24.78 3.08
C ASN A 21 -12.40 24.49 4.55
N ILE A 22 -12.19 25.46 5.45
CA ILE A 22 -12.60 25.35 6.86
C ILE A 22 -14.13 25.32 6.97
N ALA A 23 -14.82 26.17 6.20
CA ALA A 23 -16.29 26.21 6.17
C ALA A 23 -16.88 24.91 5.62
N ALA A 24 -16.33 24.38 4.53
CA ALA A 24 -16.75 23.09 3.96
C ALA A 24 -16.56 21.93 4.96
N LEU A 25 -15.44 21.90 5.68
CA LEU A 25 -15.19 20.90 6.73
C LEU A 25 -16.15 21.04 7.92
N LYS A 26 -16.47 22.27 8.33
CA LYS A 26 -17.48 22.53 9.38
C LYS A 26 -18.85 22.03 8.97
N GLN A 27 -19.27 22.33 7.74
CA GLN A 27 -20.56 21.91 7.21
C GLN A 27 -20.64 20.38 7.14
N ALA A 28 -19.63 19.73 6.56
CA ALA A 28 -19.58 18.28 6.47
C ALA A 28 -19.58 17.61 7.86
N ALA A 29 -18.89 18.19 8.85
CA ALA A 29 -18.91 17.69 10.22
C ALA A 29 -20.30 17.82 10.86
N ALA A 30 -20.99 18.94 10.64
CA ALA A 30 -22.35 19.17 11.15
C ALA A 30 -23.37 18.21 10.52
N GLU A 31 -23.32 18.01 9.20
CA GLU A 31 -24.19 17.07 8.48
C GLU A 31 -24.02 15.62 8.97
N ASN A 32 -22.78 15.25 9.31
CA ASN A 32 -22.46 13.91 9.79
C ASN A 32 -22.60 13.74 11.32
N ASN A 33 -23.06 14.77 12.05
CA ASN A 33 -23.16 14.79 13.52
C ASN A 33 -21.83 14.40 14.21
N ARG A 34 -20.71 14.88 13.67
CA ARG A 34 -19.35 14.56 14.13
C ARG A 34 -18.59 15.83 14.53
N SER A 35 -17.55 15.68 15.34
CA SER A 35 -16.61 16.77 15.57
C SER A 35 -15.78 17.02 14.30
N MET A 36 -15.30 18.25 14.13
CA MET A 36 -14.44 18.61 12.99
C MET A 36 -13.18 17.74 12.93
N GLU A 37 -12.57 17.44 14.07
CA GLU A 37 -11.40 16.57 14.14
C GLU A 37 -11.74 15.15 13.67
N ALA A 38 -12.89 14.60 14.10
CA ALA A 38 -13.31 13.28 13.66
C ALA A 38 -13.62 13.24 12.16
N GLN A 39 -14.22 14.30 11.62
CA GLN A 39 -14.46 14.42 10.18
C GLN A 39 -13.14 14.51 9.39
N ALA A 40 -12.20 15.33 9.85
CA ALA A 40 -10.88 15.45 9.23
C ALA A 40 -10.11 14.12 9.27
N ARG A 41 -10.18 13.40 10.41
CA ARG A 41 -9.61 12.05 10.54
C ARG A 41 -10.19 11.08 9.51
N SER A 42 -11.53 11.03 9.41
CA SER A 42 -12.22 10.16 8.45
C SER A 42 -11.80 10.43 7.01
N VAL A 43 -11.75 11.71 6.61
CA VAL A 43 -11.36 12.10 5.24
C VAL A 43 -9.92 11.70 4.93
N LEU A 44 -9.01 11.89 5.90
CA LEU A 44 -7.61 11.49 5.74
C LEU A 44 -7.46 9.97 5.65
N GLU A 45 -8.18 9.22 6.48
CA GLU A 45 -8.20 7.76 6.46
C GLU A 45 -8.73 7.21 5.13
N ASP A 46 -9.83 7.76 4.62
CA ASP A 46 -10.42 7.35 3.34
C ASP A 46 -9.45 7.62 2.17
N TYR A 47 -8.81 8.79 2.16
CA TYR A 47 -7.82 9.12 1.13
C TYR A 47 -6.60 8.18 1.20
N LEU A 48 -6.08 7.91 2.41
CA LEU A 48 -4.97 7.00 2.62
C LEU A 48 -5.31 5.56 2.21
N ALA A 49 -6.50 5.07 2.56
CA ALA A 49 -6.97 3.76 2.15
C ALA A 49 -7.00 3.64 0.63
N GLN A 50 -7.56 4.64 -0.07
CA GLN A 50 -7.56 4.67 -1.53
C GLN A 50 -6.14 4.76 -2.12
N TYR A 51 -5.26 5.57 -1.54
CA TYR A 51 -3.89 5.70 -1.99
C TYR A 51 -3.13 4.38 -1.85
N VAL A 52 -3.25 3.72 -0.69
CA VAL A 52 -2.63 2.42 -0.41
C VAL A 52 -3.19 1.36 -1.35
N SER A 53 -4.51 1.29 -1.56
CA SER A 53 -5.11 0.36 -2.52
C SER A 53 -4.58 0.58 -3.93
N ARG A 54 -4.51 1.84 -4.42
CA ARG A 54 -3.96 2.14 -5.75
C ARG A 54 -2.48 1.81 -5.86
N ARG A 55 -1.69 2.07 -4.81
CA ARG A 55 -0.25 1.80 -4.79
C ARG A 55 0.08 0.31 -4.63
N ILE A 56 -0.75 -0.43 -3.89
CA ILE A 56 -0.65 -1.90 -3.83
C ILE A 56 -1.05 -2.49 -5.18
N LEU A 57 -2.09 -1.97 -5.85
CA LEU A 57 -2.46 -2.39 -7.20
C LEU A 57 -1.37 -2.05 -8.23
N SER A 58 -0.71 -0.89 -8.14
CA SER A 58 0.45 -0.59 -8.98
C SER A 58 1.66 -1.47 -8.69
N ASN A 59 1.79 -2.00 -7.46
CA ASN A 59 2.79 -3.01 -7.16
C ASN A 59 2.33 -4.42 -7.53
N ALA A 60 1.03 -4.70 -7.65
CA ALA A 60 0.53 -5.94 -8.24
C ALA A 60 0.82 -6.02 -9.75
N ASP A 61 1.12 -4.86 -10.36
CA ASP A 61 1.82 -4.75 -11.64
C ASP A 61 3.21 -5.39 -11.60
N LEU A 62 3.73 -5.85 -10.45
CA LEU A 62 4.96 -6.64 -10.36
C LEU A 62 4.93 -7.85 -11.30
N VAL A 63 3.80 -8.54 -11.44
CA VAL A 63 3.72 -9.68 -12.37
C VAL A 63 3.87 -9.18 -13.81
N GLN A 64 3.21 -8.09 -14.18
CA GLN A 64 3.36 -7.47 -15.50
C GLN A 64 4.75 -6.90 -15.75
N GLU A 65 5.38 -6.28 -14.76
CA GLU A 65 6.76 -5.82 -14.81
C GLU A 65 7.75 -7.00 -14.90
N MET A 66 7.47 -8.13 -14.23
CA MET A 66 8.23 -9.37 -14.42
C MET A 66 8.09 -9.88 -15.86
N TRP A 67 6.88 -9.89 -16.42
CA TRP A 67 6.65 -10.25 -17.83
C TRP A 67 7.34 -9.29 -18.81
N LYS A 68 7.39 -7.98 -18.50
CA LYS A 68 8.14 -6.99 -19.27
C LYS A 68 9.65 -7.16 -19.14
N LEU A 69 10.16 -7.46 -17.95
CA LEU A 69 11.58 -7.72 -17.71
C LEU A 69 12.05 -9.00 -18.42
N LEU A 70 11.16 -9.97 -18.60
CA LEU A 70 11.37 -11.15 -19.41
C LEU A 70 11.21 -10.88 -20.93
N ASP A 71 10.91 -9.64 -21.35
CA ASP A 71 10.74 -9.20 -22.76
C ASP A 71 9.86 -10.12 -23.63
N GLY A 72 8.86 -10.77 -23.03
CA GLY A 72 8.03 -11.76 -23.72
C GLY A 72 8.73 -13.11 -23.98
N GLU A 73 10.01 -13.27 -23.66
CA GLU A 73 10.71 -14.54 -23.46
C GLU A 73 10.33 -15.10 -22.08
N GLY A 74 9.03 -15.36 -21.90
CA GLY A 74 8.60 -16.28 -20.84
C GLY A 74 9.14 -17.68 -21.13
N LEU A 75 9.25 -18.50 -20.10
CA LEU A 75 9.69 -19.89 -20.26
C LEU A 75 8.79 -20.60 -21.25
N GLY A 76 9.39 -21.19 -22.28
CA GLY A 76 8.68 -22.05 -23.22
C GLY A 76 8.02 -23.23 -22.49
N PRO A 77 6.95 -23.84 -23.05
CA PRO A 77 6.32 -25.02 -22.44
C PRO A 77 7.28 -26.20 -22.24
N ASP A 78 8.42 -26.19 -22.93
CA ASP A 78 9.46 -27.22 -22.91
C ASP A 78 10.74 -26.78 -22.17
N GLU A 79 10.72 -25.65 -21.46
CA GLU A 79 11.87 -25.20 -20.66
C GLU A 79 11.80 -25.76 -19.23
N ASP A 80 12.75 -26.64 -18.89
CA ASP A 80 12.88 -27.18 -17.55
C ASP A 80 13.33 -26.08 -16.58
N LEU A 81 12.41 -25.66 -15.70
CA LEU A 81 12.63 -24.74 -14.58
C LEU A 81 13.60 -25.25 -13.50
N VAL A 82 14.16 -26.44 -13.71
CA VAL A 82 14.99 -27.12 -12.74
C VAL A 82 16.43 -26.84 -13.10
N PRO A 83 17.24 -26.27 -12.18
CA PRO A 83 18.68 -26.16 -12.38
C PRO A 83 19.24 -27.52 -12.80
N PRO A 84 20.27 -27.56 -13.68
CA PRO A 84 20.80 -28.82 -14.17
C PRO A 84 21.14 -29.73 -12.99
N ARG A 85 20.75 -30.99 -13.10
CA ARG A 85 21.04 -31.99 -12.07
C ARG A 85 22.02 -33.00 -12.61
N ASP A 86 22.84 -33.53 -11.73
CA ASP A 86 23.72 -34.65 -12.08
C ASP A 86 22.90 -35.94 -12.29
N LYS A 87 23.57 -37.00 -12.76
CA LYS A 87 22.97 -38.34 -12.95
C LYS A 87 22.34 -38.96 -11.69
N TYR A 88 22.51 -38.34 -10.52
CA TYR A 88 21.95 -38.74 -9.23
C TYR A 88 20.93 -37.72 -8.69
N MET A 89 20.41 -36.83 -9.54
CA MET A 89 19.45 -35.79 -9.20
C MET A 89 19.96 -34.75 -8.19
N ARG A 90 21.27 -34.63 -8.00
CA ARG A 90 21.87 -33.59 -7.14
C ARG A 90 22.02 -32.29 -7.93
N PRO A 91 21.83 -31.12 -7.32
CA PRO A 91 22.15 -29.84 -7.97
C PRO A 91 23.59 -29.87 -8.48
N VAL A 92 23.83 -29.52 -9.74
CA VAL A 92 25.20 -29.28 -10.19
C VAL A 92 25.69 -27.99 -9.55
N ASP A 93 26.93 -27.98 -9.10
CA ASP A 93 27.58 -26.74 -8.70
C ASP A 93 27.89 -25.95 -9.99
N LEU A 94 27.24 -24.81 -10.15
CA LEU A 94 27.36 -23.98 -11.34
C LEU A 94 28.60 -23.07 -11.29
N GLY A 95 29.32 -23.00 -10.16
CA GLY A 95 30.49 -22.13 -9.99
C GLY A 95 30.18 -20.62 -10.08
N GLU A 96 31.15 -19.78 -9.73
CA GLU A 96 31.11 -18.32 -9.99
C GLU A 96 31.38 -17.99 -11.46
#